data_AF-A0A1B8F8D8-F1
#
_entry.id   AF-A0A1B8F8D8-F1
#
_cell.length_a   1.000
_cell.length_b   1.000
_cell.length_c   1.000
_cell.angle_alpha   90.00
_cell.angle_beta   90.00
_cell.angle_gamma   90.00
#
_symmetry.space_group_name_H-M   'P 1'
#
loop_
_entity.id
_entity.type
_entity.pdbx_description
1 polymer ?
#
loop_
_entity_poly.entity_id
_entity_poly.type
_entity_poly.pdbx_seq_one_letter_code
_entity_poly.pdbx_strand_id
1 'polypeptide(L)'
;MSMAVLLSLEFPLGGYFGMSGWLPFREDIEDVVAPVEEEDDPFADDEADGEALEPPLMAVSLVRDILSVDAATPSKERTSLTTPVLLCHGEDDEKVNCKLGEEAAQCLSSLGMQVTWKCYAGLGHWYKIPDEIDDIFEFLEAIL
;
A
#
# COMPACT_ATOMS: atom_id res chain seq x y z
N MET A 1 3.66 -9.88 -1.70
CA MET A 1 4.86 -9.25 -2.31
C MET A 1 4.52 -8.22 -3.40
N SER A 2 3.54 -8.44 -4.27
CA SER A 2 3.22 -7.50 -5.35
C SER A 2 2.89 -6.07 -4.90
N MET A 3 2.24 -5.89 -3.74
CA MET A 3 1.98 -4.54 -3.18
C MET A 3 3.25 -3.81 -2.72
N ALA A 4 4.23 -4.53 -2.16
CA ALA A 4 5.53 -3.93 -1.84
C ALA A 4 6.27 -3.49 -3.13
N VAL A 5 6.16 -4.28 -4.19
CA VAL A 5 6.68 -3.89 -5.51
C VAL A 5 5.95 -2.65 -6.02
N LEU A 6 4.61 -2.59 -5.92
CA LEU A 6 3.83 -1.41 -6.27
C LEU A 6 4.37 -0.15 -5.57
N LEU A 7 4.54 -0.18 -4.25
CA LEU A 7 5.07 0.95 -3.48
C LEU A 7 6.50 1.33 -3.85
N SER A 8 7.29 0.40 -4.40
CA SER A 8 8.67 0.67 -4.83
C SER A 8 8.79 1.35 -6.19
N LEU A 9 7.74 1.41 -7.01
CA LEU A 9 7.81 1.95 -8.37
C LEU A 9 8.01 3.47 -8.38
N GLU A 10 8.77 3.96 -9.36
CA GLU A 10 9.02 5.39 -9.59
C GLU A 10 7.98 6.06 -10.50
N PHE A 11 6.88 5.37 -10.79
CA PHE A 11 5.85 5.86 -11.69
C PHE A 11 4.50 5.25 -11.33
N PRO A 12 3.39 5.95 -11.60
CA PRO A 12 2.06 5.40 -11.43
C PRO A 12 1.72 4.38 -12.51
N LEU A 13 0.93 3.38 -12.15
CA LEU A 13 0.27 2.49 -13.09
C LEU A 13 -1.12 3.05 -13.42
N GLY A 14 -1.71 2.63 -14.55
CA GLY A 14 -3.10 2.96 -14.87
C GLY A 14 -4.09 2.38 -13.84
N GLY A 15 -3.72 1.26 -13.21
CA GLY A 15 -4.37 0.70 -12.03
C GLY A 15 -3.70 -0.58 -11.58
N TYR A 16 -4.06 -1.03 -10.39
CA TYR A 16 -3.58 -2.26 -9.78
C TYR A 16 -4.78 -2.99 -9.17
N PHE A 17 -4.87 -4.31 -9.37
CA PHE A 17 -5.78 -5.14 -8.61
C PHE A 17 -5.06 -6.35 -8.00
N GLY A 18 -5.47 -6.76 -6.80
CA GLY A 18 -4.93 -7.91 -6.09
C GLY A 18 -6.04 -8.75 -5.47
N MET A 19 -5.86 -10.07 -5.45
CA MET A 19 -6.80 -11.04 -4.87
C MET A 19 -6.11 -11.86 -3.79
N SER A 20 -6.80 -12.13 -2.68
CA SER A 20 -6.34 -12.96 -1.55
C SER A 20 -4.92 -12.58 -1.05
N GLY A 21 -4.64 -11.28 -0.99
CA GLY A 21 -3.31 -10.75 -0.70
C GLY A 21 -3.15 -10.21 0.72
N TRP A 22 -1.90 -9.97 1.12
CA TRP A 22 -1.54 -9.19 2.30
C TRP A 22 -0.32 -8.31 1.99
N LEU A 23 -0.16 -7.23 2.76
CA LEU A 23 0.96 -6.29 2.63
C LEU A 23 2.13 -6.73 3.52
N PRO A 24 3.27 -7.14 2.94
CA PRO A 24 4.50 -7.36 3.72
C PRO A 24 5.00 -6.04 4.32
N PHE A 25 5.60 -6.11 5.51
CA PHE A 25 6.18 -4.96 6.22
C PHE A 25 5.16 -3.86 6.56
N ARG A 26 3.87 -4.22 6.67
CA ARG A 26 2.80 -3.28 7.03
C ARG A 26 3.10 -2.56 8.34
N GLU A 27 3.54 -3.29 9.36
CA GLU A 27 3.86 -2.72 10.68
C GLU A 27 5.00 -1.70 10.56
N ASP A 28 6.09 -2.04 9.85
CA ASP A 28 7.20 -1.11 9.61
C ASP A 28 6.76 0.13 8.82
N ILE A 29 5.85 -0.03 7.84
CA ILE A 29 5.26 1.08 7.09
C ILE A 29 4.39 1.96 7.99
N GLU A 30 3.58 1.38 8.86
CA GLU A 30 2.74 2.13 9.81
C GLU A 30 3.60 2.89 10.84
N ASP A 31 4.65 2.25 11.33
CA ASP A 31 5.58 2.84 12.30
C ASP A 31 6.36 4.02 11.70
N VAL A 32 6.81 3.92 10.44
CA VAL A 32 7.58 4.99 9.79
C VAL A 32 6.72 6.21 9.43
N VAL A 33 5.41 6.04 9.27
CA VAL A 33 4.47 7.15 9.00
C VAL A 33 3.77 7.66 10.26
N ALA A 34 3.97 7.00 11.40
CA ALA A 34 3.42 7.45 12.66
C ALA A 34 4.01 8.82 13.02
N PRO A 35 3.18 9.77 13.49
CA PRO A 35 3.69 11.04 13.97
C PRO A 35 4.62 10.77 15.15
N VAL A 36 5.84 11.32 15.08
CA VAL A 36 6.77 11.29 16.21
C VAL A 36 6.15 12.17 17.30
N GLU A 37 5.83 11.62 18.47
CA GLU A 37 5.61 12.45 19.64
C GLU A 37 6.92 13.20 19.88
N GLU A 38 6.89 14.54 19.86
CA GLU A 38 8.06 15.35 20.23
C GLU A 38 8.38 15.05 21.71
N GLU A 39 9.19 14.03 21.96
CA GLU A 39 10.01 14.03 23.15
C GLU A 39 10.99 15.18 22.96
N ASP A 40 10.82 16.26 23.74
CA ASP A 40 11.77 17.35 23.89
C ASP A 40 13.16 16.74 24.18
N ASP A 41 13.93 16.43 23.14
CA ASP A 41 15.32 16.02 23.26
C ASP A 41 16.19 17.29 23.29
N PRO A 42 16.69 17.72 24.46
CA PRO A 42 17.50 18.92 24.58
C PRO A 42 18.89 18.79 23.95
N PHE A 43 19.20 17.65 23.31
CA PHE A 43 20.47 17.37 22.63
C PHE A 43 20.33 17.19 21.11
N ALA A 44 19.15 17.42 20.51
CA ALA A 44 19.03 17.44 19.06
C ALA A 44 19.85 18.62 18.49
N ASP A 45 21.00 18.32 17.88
CA ASP A 45 21.79 19.29 17.13
C ASP A 45 20.93 19.87 16.00
N ASP A 46 20.90 21.20 15.88
CA ASP A 46 20.20 22.01 14.86
C ASP A 46 20.69 21.77 13.39
N GLU A 47 21.38 20.65 13.11
CA GLU A 47 21.95 20.33 11.79
C GLU A 47 21.18 19.24 11.02
N ALA A 48 19.86 19.19 11.13
CA ALA A 48 19.03 18.42 10.20
C ALA A 48 18.54 19.32 9.05
N ASP A 49 19.46 19.75 8.18
CA ASP A 49 19.17 20.53 6.96
C ASP A 49 18.62 19.62 5.83
N GLY A 50 17.75 18.68 6.19
CA GLY A 50 16.99 17.83 5.28
C GLY A 50 15.51 18.13 5.45
N GLU A 51 14.84 18.60 4.39
CA GLU A 51 13.39 18.74 4.39
C GLU A 51 12.76 17.41 4.84
N ALA A 52 11.98 17.45 5.93
CA ALA A 52 11.29 16.28 6.42
C ALA A 52 10.40 15.72 5.29
N LEU A 53 10.67 14.48 4.87
CA LEU A 53 9.88 13.81 3.85
C LEU A 53 8.43 13.69 4.33
N GLU A 54 7.48 13.91 3.43
CA GLU A 54 6.08 13.63 3.76
C GLU A 54 5.90 12.13 4.12
N PRO A 55 5.01 11.76 5.05
CA PRO A 55 4.89 10.39 5.52
C PRO A 55 4.73 9.34 4.40
N PRO A 56 3.91 9.56 3.34
CA PRO A 56 3.83 8.61 2.23
C PRO A 56 5.17 8.39 1.49
N LEU A 57 6.02 9.41 1.40
CA LEU A 57 7.34 9.31 0.78
C LEU A 57 8.33 8.58 1.69
N MET A 58 8.19 8.69 3.01
CA MET A 58 8.95 7.88 3.97
C MET A 58 8.64 6.39 3.82
N ALA A 59 7.37 6.03 3.71
CA ALA A 59 6.94 4.65 3.44
C ALA A 59 7.52 4.11 2.11
N VAL A 60 7.48 4.91 1.04
CA VAL A 60 8.09 4.52 -0.25
C VAL A 60 9.60 4.33 -0.10
N SER A 61 10.30 5.23 0.60
CA SER A 61 11.75 5.10 0.84
C SER A 61 12.07 3.80 1.59
N LEU A 62 11.35 3.54 2.68
CA LEU A 62 11.50 2.31 3.48
C LEU A 62 11.33 1.06 2.62
N VAL A 63 10.25 0.98 1.83
CA VAL A 63 9.99 -0.20 0.99
C VAL A 63 11.07 -0.40 -0.07
N ARG A 64 11.57 0.69 -0.68
CA ARG A 64 12.67 0.62 -1.64
C ARG A 64 13.97 0.13 -1.00
N ASP A 65 14.26 0.57 0.22
CA ASP A 65 15.43 0.12 0.99
C ASP A 65 15.31 -1.37 1.33
N ILE A 66 14.16 -1.81 1.84
CA ILE A 66 13.88 -3.22 2.15
C ILE A 66 14.07 -4.10 0.90
N LEU A 67 13.61 -3.64 -0.26
CA LEU A 67 13.71 -4.37 -1.52
C LEU A 67 15.07 -4.19 -2.23
N SER A 68 15.99 -3.39 -1.65
CA SER A 68 17.30 -3.07 -2.24
C SER A 68 17.18 -2.55 -3.69
N VAL A 69 16.18 -1.70 -3.94
CA VAL A 69 16.02 -0.99 -5.21
C VAL A 69 16.95 0.23 -5.22
N ASP A 70 17.56 0.53 -6.35
CA ASP A 70 18.51 1.65 -6.48
C ASP A 70 17.96 2.94 -5.88
N ALA A 71 18.82 3.68 -5.17
CA ALA A 71 18.41 4.92 -4.50
C ALA A 71 17.99 5.97 -5.53
N ALA A 72 16.70 6.32 -5.50
CA ALA A 72 16.15 7.49 -6.17
C ALA A 72 15.47 8.35 -5.11
N THR A 73 15.56 9.67 -5.24
CA THR A 73 14.84 10.59 -4.36
C THR A 73 13.34 10.49 -4.68
N PRO A 74 12.50 9.97 -3.76
CA PRO A 74 11.08 9.85 -4.02
C PRO A 74 10.46 11.25 -4.02
N SER A 75 9.65 11.54 -5.04
CA SER A 75 8.79 12.71 -5.10
C SER A 75 7.38 12.26 -5.45
N LYS A 76 6.35 13.04 -5.14
CA LYS A 76 4.96 12.68 -5.49
C LYS A 76 4.79 12.26 -6.96
N GLU A 77 5.52 12.92 -7.86
CA GLU A 77 5.50 12.67 -9.31
C GLU A 77 6.30 11.43 -9.73
N ARG A 78 7.17 10.92 -8.86
CA ARG A 78 8.05 9.75 -9.08
C ARG A 78 7.72 8.61 -8.13
N THR A 79 6.44 8.34 -7.92
CA THR A 79 5.96 7.21 -7.13
C THR A 79 4.73 6.57 -7.77
N SER A 80 4.30 5.42 -7.24
CA SER A 80 3.04 4.79 -7.60
C SER A 80 1.84 5.27 -6.79
N LEU A 81 1.99 6.25 -5.89
CA LEU A 81 0.95 6.63 -4.91
C LEU A 81 -0.37 7.10 -5.56
N THR A 82 -0.33 7.58 -6.81
CA THR A 82 -1.54 7.97 -7.56
C THR A 82 -2.18 6.81 -8.34
N THR A 83 -1.67 5.58 -8.22
CA THR A 83 -2.22 4.39 -8.87
C THR A 83 -3.54 4.00 -8.19
N PRO A 84 -4.66 3.91 -8.92
CA PRO A 84 -5.90 3.33 -8.39
C PRO A 84 -5.70 1.86 -8.02
N VAL A 85 -6.23 1.44 -6.87
CA VAL A 85 -6.05 0.09 -6.32
C VAL A 85 -7.41 -0.57 -6.05
N LEU A 86 -7.58 -1.80 -6.52
CA LEU A 86 -8.65 -2.71 -6.10
C LEU A 86 -8.04 -3.88 -5.33
N LEU A 87 -8.51 -4.14 -4.11
CA LEU A 87 -8.15 -5.33 -3.35
C LEU A 87 -9.39 -6.16 -3.06
N CYS A 88 -9.32 -7.43 -3.44
CA CYS A 88 -10.39 -8.42 -3.33
C CYS A 88 -9.95 -9.57 -2.43
N HIS A 89 -10.86 -10.11 -1.62
CA HIS A 89 -10.55 -11.22 -0.73
C HIS A 89 -11.79 -12.06 -0.39
N GLY A 90 -11.59 -13.35 -0.16
CA GLY A 90 -12.62 -14.22 0.41
C GLY A 90 -12.73 -14.10 1.92
N GLU A 91 -13.94 -13.96 2.47
CA GLU A 91 -14.17 -13.86 3.92
C GLU A 91 -13.72 -15.13 4.65
N ASP A 92 -13.92 -16.29 4.02
CA ASP A 92 -13.62 -17.62 4.55
C ASP A 92 -12.26 -18.16 4.03
N ASP A 93 -11.37 -17.28 3.55
CA ASP A 93 -10.05 -17.67 3.03
C ASP A 93 -9.21 -18.38 4.10
N GLU A 94 -9.03 -19.68 3.90
CA GLU A 94 -8.37 -20.56 4.84
C GLU A 94 -6.83 -20.54 4.72
N LYS A 95 -6.29 -19.83 3.73
CA LYS A 95 -4.85 -19.71 3.47
C LYS A 95 -4.30 -18.38 3.93
N VAL A 96 -5.01 -17.30 3.63
CA VAL A 96 -4.64 -15.93 3.97
C VAL A 96 -5.85 -15.29 4.63
N ASN A 97 -5.75 -15.03 5.94
CA ASN A 97 -6.83 -14.42 6.69
C ASN A 97 -7.27 -13.09 6.03
N CYS A 98 -8.55 -12.97 5.72
CA CYS A 98 -9.15 -11.79 5.10
C CYS A 98 -8.79 -10.48 5.83
N LYS A 99 -8.61 -10.51 7.15
CA LYS A 99 -8.18 -9.37 7.95
C LYS A 99 -6.85 -8.78 7.49
N LEU A 100 -5.92 -9.61 7.00
CA LEU A 100 -4.63 -9.14 6.49
C LEU A 100 -4.77 -8.36 5.17
N GLY A 101 -5.75 -8.71 4.34
CA GLY A 101 -6.09 -7.94 3.15
C GLY A 101 -6.78 -6.63 3.48
N GLU A 102 -7.67 -6.63 4.48
CA GLU A 102 -8.33 -5.41 4.98
C GLU A 102 -7.31 -4.43 5.57
N GLU A 103 -6.39 -4.91 6.41
CA GLU A 103 -5.30 -4.12 6.96
C GLU A 103 -4.36 -3.60 5.87
N ALA A 104 -4.09 -4.39 4.82
CA ALA A 104 -3.34 -3.92 3.65
C ALA A 104 -4.06 -2.77 2.94
N ALA A 105 -5.38 -2.87 2.74
CA ALA A 105 -6.18 -1.81 2.13
C ALA A 105 -6.18 -0.53 2.97
N GLN A 106 -6.29 -0.66 4.30
CA GLN A 106 -6.22 0.46 5.23
C GLN A 106 -4.85 1.15 5.21
N CYS A 107 -3.76 0.38 5.22
CA CYS A 107 -2.40 0.90 5.12
C CYS A 107 -2.18 1.65 3.79
N LEU A 108 -2.54 1.08 2.64
CA LEU A 108 -2.42 1.78 1.36
C LEU A 108 -3.28 3.06 1.31
N SER A 109 -4.47 3.03 1.92
CA SER A 109 -5.34 4.22 2.02
C SER A 109 -4.73 5.32 2.90
N SER A 110 -4.04 4.97 4.00
CA SER A 110 -3.37 5.95 4.86
C SER A 110 -2.19 6.64 4.19
N LEU A 111 -1.57 5.98 3.20
CA LEU A 111 -0.56 6.58 2.31
C LEU A 111 -1.17 7.51 1.24
N GLY A 112 -2.50 7.70 1.23
CA GLY A 112 -3.20 8.58 0.31
C GLY A 112 -3.56 7.96 -1.04
N MET A 113 -3.42 6.64 -1.20
CA MET A 113 -3.82 5.95 -2.43
C MET A 113 -5.35 5.80 -2.51
N GLN A 114 -5.88 5.80 -3.74
CA GLN A 114 -7.29 5.48 -3.97
C GLN A 114 -7.49 3.96 -3.95
N VAL A 115 -7.97 3.42 -2.83
CA VAL A 115 -8.16 1.98 -2.64
C VAL A 115 -9.65 1.62 -2.56
N THR A 116 -10.05 0.62 -3.34
CA THR A 116 -11.34 -0.08 -3.22
C THR A 116 -11.11 -1.43 -2.59
N TRP A 117 -11.79 -1.73 -1.48
CA TRP A 117 -11.73 -3.03 -0.80
C TRP A 117 -13.03 -3.79 -0.99
N LYS A 118 -12.95 -5.05 -1.45
CA LYS A 118 -14.09 -5.96 -1.61
C LYS A 118 -13.80 -7.27 -0.88
N CYS A 119 -14.69 -7.63 0.05
CA CYS A 119 -14.67 -8.91 0.74
C CYS A 119 -15.92 -9.71 0.37
N TYR A 120 -15.74 -10.97 -0.03
CA TYR A 120 -16.83 -11.82 -0.50
C TYR A 120 -17.17 -12.90 0.53
N ALA A 121 -18.38 -12.81 1.09
CA ALA A 121 -18.89 -13.79 2.03
C ALA A 121 -18.97 -15.21 1.42
N GLY A 122 -18.58 -16.22 2.19
CA GLY A 122 -18.61 -17.63 1.75
C GLY A 122 -17.47 -18.04 0.81
N LEU A 123 -16.55 -17.13 0.46
CA LEU A 123 -15.45 -17.40 -0.45
C LEU A 123 -14.18 -17.77 0.33
N GLY A 124 -13.59 -18.91 -0.01
CA GLY A 124 -12.28 -19.35 0.49
C GLY A 124 -11.10 -18.76 -0.29
N HIS A 125 -9.96 -19.46 -0.35
CA HIS A 125 -8.79 -19.03 -1.14
C HIS A 125 -8.95 -19.27 -2.66
N TRP A 126 -9.94 -18.62 -3.26
CA TRP A 126 -10.25 -18.73 -4.69
C TRP A 126 -10.92 -17.47 -5.22
N TYR A 127 -11.20 -17.41 -6.52
CA TYR A 127 -11.95 -16.31 -7.12
C TYR A 127 -13.45 -16.61 -7.22
N LYS A 128 -14.29 -15.57 -7.11
CA LYS A 128 -15.76 -15.70 -7.19
C LYS A 128 -16.34 -15.26 -8.53
N ILE A 129 -17.16 -16.13 -9.12
CA ILE A 129 -17.96 -15.81 -10.33
C ILE A 129 -19.44 -15.83 -9.94
N PRO A 130 -20.23 -14.80 -10.30
CA PRO A 130 -19.84 -13.63 -11.09
C PRO A 130 -19.15 -12.52 -10.28
N ASP A 131 -19.42 -12.43 -8.97
CA ASP A 131 -19.19 -11.22 -8.15
C ASP A 131 -17.79 -10.58 -8.31
N GLU A 132 -16.71 -11.31 -7.99
CA GLU A 132 -15.37 -10.74 -7.95
C GLU A 132 -14.81 -10.43 -9.33
N ILE A 133 -15.14 -11.28 -10.31
CA ILE A 133 -14.72 -11.06 -11.69
C ILE A 133 -15.42 -9.83 -12.27
N ASP A 134 -16.72 -9.65 -12.02
CA ASP A 134 -17.47 -8.49 -12.47
C ASP A 134 -16.94 -7.20 -11.82
N ASP A 135 -16.64 -7.21 -10.51
CA ASP A 135 -16.02 -6.08 -9.81
C ASP A 135 -14.64 -5.71 -10.40
N ILE A 136 -13.83 -6.70 -10.82
CA ILE A 136 -12.56 -6.46 -11.51
C ILE A 136 -12.81 -5.82 -12.89
N PHE A 137 -13.79 -6.30 -13.65
CA PHE A 137 -14.14 -5.71 -14.95
C PHE A 137 -14.62 -4.26 -14.80
N GLU A 138 -15.52 -4.00 -13.86
CA GLU A 138 -16.02 -2.64 -13.57
C GLU A 138 -14.88 -1.70 -13.16
N PHE A 139 -13.96 -2.17 -12.32
CA PHE A 139 -12.77 -1.41 -11.94
C PHE A 139 -11.90 -1.07 -13.15
N LEU A 140 -11.60 -2.06 -14.01
CA LEU A 140 -10.80 -1.86 -15.21
C LEU A 140 -11.49 -0.91 -16.20
N GLU A 141 -12.79 -1.02 -16.42
CA GLU A 141 -13.54 -0.10 -17.28
C GLU A 141 -13.53 1.34 -16.77
N ALA A 142 -13.50 1.53 -15.44
CA ALA A 142 -13.49 2.86 -14.84
C ALA A 142 -12.13 3.61 -14.95
N ILE A 143 -11.03 2.89 -15.20
CA ILE A 143 -9.67 3.44 -15.26
C ILE A 143 -9.07 3.45 -16.68
N LEU A 144 -9.77 2.89 -17.68
CA LEU A 144 -9.42 2.93 -19.10
C LEU A 144 -9.91 4.20 -19.78
#